data_AF-W5Q8A9-F1
#
_entry.id   AF-W5Q8A9-F1
#
_cell.length_a   1.000
_cell.length_b   1.000
_cell.length_c   1.000
_cell.angle_alpha   90.00
_cell.angle_beta   90.00
_cell.angle_gamma   90.00
#
_symmetry.space_group_name_H-M   'P 1'
#
loop_
_entity.id
_entity.type
_entity.pdbx_description
1 polymer ?
#
loop_
_entity_poly.entity_id
_entity_poly.type
_entity_poly.pdbx_seq_one_letter_code
_entity_poly.pdbx_strand_id
1 'polypeptide(L)'
;HQGISFLLAEMAMKVELARLSYQRAAWEVDSGHRNTYYASIAKAYAGDIANQLASDAVQIFGGNGFNTEYPVEKLMRDAKIYQV
;
A
#
# COMPACT_ATOMS: atom_id res chain seq x y z
N HIS A 1 -8.49 -6.28 -22.09
CA HIS A 1 -8.52 -6.30 -20.60
C HIS A 1 -7.31 -7.00 -19.94
N GLN A 2 -6.29 -7.48 -20.65
CA GLN A 2 -5.11 -8.10 -20.02
C GLN A 2 -4.25 -7.10 -19.21
N GLY A 3 -4.14 -5.83 -19.64
CA GLY A 3 -3.34 -4.82 -18.94
C GLY A 3 -3.81 -4.52 -17.51
N ILE A 4 -5.13 -4.48 -17.27
CA ILE A 4 -5.68 -4.27 -15.93
C ILE A 4 -5.41 -5.48 -15.04
N SER A 5 -5.51 -6.71 -15.57
CA SER A 5 -5.19 -7.92 -14.82
C SER A 5 -3.72 -7.97 -14.38
N PHE A 6 -2.79 -7.55 -15.23
CA PHE A 6 -1.37 -7.45 -14.85
C PHE A 6 -1.15 -6.39 -13.77
N LEU A 7 -1.78 -5.22 -13.90
CA LEU A 7 -1.69 -4.17 -12.88
C LEU A 7 -2.23 -4.67 -11.54
N LEU A 8 -3.42 -5.28 -11.51
CA LEU A 8 -4.00 -5.84 -10.28
C LEU A 8 -3.10 -6.92 -9.65
N ALA A 9 -2.45 -7.77 -10.45
CA ALA A 9 -1.51 -8.76 -9.95
C ALA A 9 -0.27 -8.11 -9.31
N GLU A 10 0.29 -7.06 -9.93
CA GLU A 10 1.40 -6.31 -9.37
C GLU A 10 1.00 -5.58 -8.07
N MET A 11 -0.19 -4.98 -8.05
CA MET A 11 -0.74 -4.33 -6.87
C MET A 11 -0.87 -5.33 -5.71
N ALA A 12 -1.43 -6.52 -5.97
CA ALA A 12 -1.57 -7.57 -4.96
C ALA A 12 -0.22 -8.03 -4.41
N MET A 13 0.79 -8.20 -5.27
CA MET A 13 2.15 -8.56 -4.86
C MET A 13 2.76 -7.51 -3.92
N LYS A 14 2.62 -6.22 -4.24
CA LYS A 14 3.12 -5.12 -3.40
C LYS A 14 2.43 -5.10 -2.02
N VAL A 15 1.12 -5.32 -1.98
CA VAL A 15 0.37 -5.43 -0.71
C VAL A 15 0.88 -6.62 0.11
N GLU A 16 1.14 -7.76 -0.52
CA GLU A 16 1.67 -8.95 0.16
C GLU A 16 3.04 -8.67 0.80
N LEU A 17 3.95 -8.06 0.05
CA LEU A 17 5.27 -7.69 0.56
C LEU A 17 5.18 -6.67 1.71
N ALA A 18 4.29 -5.68 1.60
CA ALA A 18 4.07 -4.71 2.67
C ALA A 18 3.55 -5.41 3.94
N ARG A 19 2.62 -6.36 3.80
CA ARG A 19 2.10 -7.17 4.90
C ARG A 19 3.20 -8.00 5.56
N LEU A 20 3.98 -8.73 4.77
CA LEU A 20 5.09 -9.54 5.27
C LEU A 20 6.14 -8.67 5.99
N SER A 21 6.40 -7.45 5.51
CA SER A 21 7.37 -6.55 6.13
C SER A 21 6.97 -6.13 7.55
N TYR A 22 5.71 -5.76 7.79
CA TYR A 22 5.28 -5.37 9.14
C TYR A 22 5.15 -6.61 10.05
N GLN A 23 4.72 -7.76 9.51
CA GLN A 23 4.65 -9.00 10.27
C GLN A 23 6.04 -9.45 10.73
N ARG A 24 7.07 -9.30 9.89
CA ARG A 24 8.47 -9.51 10.28
C ARG A 24 8.87 -8.60 11.44
N ALA A 25 8.53 -7.33 11.37
CA ALA A 25 8.81 -6.36 12.43
C ALA A 25 8.07 -6.68 13.73
N ALA A 26 6.83 -7.16 13.66
CA ALA A 26 6.06 -7.62 14.82
C ALA A 26 6.67 -8.88 15.44
N TRP A 27 7.04 -9.87 14.60
CA TRP A 27 7.66 -11.11 15.07
C TRP A 27 8.98 -10.90 15.81
N GLU A 28 9.77 -9.90 15.41
CA GLU A 28 10.99 -9.52 16.16
C GLU A 28 10.66 -9.06 17.58
N VAL A 29 9.60 -8.28 17.75
CA VAL A 29 9.13 -7.85 19.09
C VAL A 29 8.68 -9.07 19.90
N ASP A 30 7.86 -9.92 19.29
CA ASP A 30 7.33 -11.12 19.95
C ASP A 30 8.44 -12.10 20.34
N SER A 31 9.54 -12.12 19.59
CA SER A 31 10.74 -12.92 19.86
C SER A 31 11.71 -12.29 20.87
N GLY A 32 11.36 -11.12 21.44
CA GLY A 32 12.20 -10.41 22.41
C GLY A 32 13.40 -9.67 21.79
N HIS A 33 13.42 -9.49 20.47
CA HIS A 33 14.46 -8.76 19.76
C HIS A 33 14.06 -7.31 19.52
N ARG A 34 15.07 -6.46 19.28
CA ARG A 34 14.84 -5.06 18.90
C ARG A 34 14.37 -4.98 17.46
N ASN A 35 13.17 -4.45 17.23
CA ASN A 35 12.57 -4.38 15.90
C ASN A 35 12.84 -3.09 15.11
N THR A 36 13.54 -2.09 15.68
CA THR A 36 13.62 -0.72 15.13
C THR A 36 14.00 -0.67 13.65
N TYR A 37 14.91 -1.54 13.21
CA TYR A 37 15.32 -1.65 11.81
C TYR A 37 14.17 -2.11 10.91
N TYR A 38 13.57 -3.26 11.22
CA TYR A 38 12.46 -3.83 10.45
C TYR A 38 11.20 -2.97 10.50
N ALA A 39 10.91 -2.35 11.65
CA ALA A 39 9.78 -1.43 11.80
C ALA A 39 9.94 -0.19 10.92
N SER A 40 11.14 0.39 10.84
CA SER A 40 11.42 1.54 9.98
C SER A 40 11.25 1.19 8.50
N ILE A 41 11.74 0.02 8.08
CA ILE A 41 11.54 -0.48 6.71
C ILE A 41 10.06 -0.68 6.42
N ALA A 42 9.33 -1.36 7.31
CA ALA A 42 7.92 -1.63 7.13
C ALA A 42 7.09 -0.34 7.00
N LYS A 43 7.34 0.67 7.86
CA LYS A 43 6.67 1.98 7.79
C LYS A 43 6.92 2.66 6.46
N ALA A 44 8.20 2.77 6.06
CA ALA A 44 8.58 3.46 4.83
C ALA A 44 7.97 2.76 3.60
N TYR A 45 8.19 1.45 3.47
CA TYR A 45 7.70 0.68 2.33
C TYR A 45 6.17 0.67 2.26
N ALA A 46 5.47 0.36 3.35
CA ALA A 46 4.01 0.31 3.34
C ALA A 46 3.39 1.69 3.04
N GLY A 47 3.98 2.79 3.54
CA GLY A 47 3.50 4.14 3.26
C GLY A 47 3.63 4.53 1.79
N ASP A 48 4.77 4.22 1.17
CA ASP A 48 4.99 4.47 -0.26
C ASP A 48 4.09 3.62 -1.14
N ILE A 49 3.96 2.33 -0.82
CA ILE A 49 3.09 1.41 -1.55
C ILE A 49 1.63 1.82 -1.42
N ALA A 50 1.15 2.23 -0.25
CA ALA A 50 -0.23 2.70 -0.10
C ALA A 50 -0.54 3.89 -1.03
N ASN A 51 0.38 4.84 -1.16
CA ASN A 51 0.23 5.99 -2.07
C ASN A 51 0.23 5.57 -3.54
N GLN A 52 1.17 4.71 -3.93
CA GLN A 52 1.25 4.21 -5.29
C GLN A 52 -0.03 3.47 -5.68
N LEU A 53 -0.46 2.51 -4.86
CA LEU A 53 -1.61 1.66 -5.18
C LEU A 53 -2.94 2.42 -5.19
N ALA A 54 -3.10 3.43 -4.32
CA ALA A 54 -4.28 4.28 -4.36
C ALA A 54 -4.33 5.12 -5.65
N SER A 55 -3.18 5.59 -6.14
CA SER A 55 -3.06 6.32 -7.41
C SER A 55 -3.33 5.41 -8.62
N ASP A 56 -2.76 4.21 -8.62
CA ASP A 56 -3.00 3.18 -9.65
C ASP A 56 -4.48 2.80 -9.71
N ALA A 57 -5.13 2.70 -8.54
CA ALA A 57 -6.57 2.43 -8.46
C ALA A 57 -7.40 3.55 -9.10
N VAL A 58 -7.07 4.83 -8.88
CA VAL A 58 -7.75 5.94 -9.57
C VAL A 58 -7.62 5.78 -11.09
N GLN A 59 -6.42 5.43 -11.58
CA GLN A 59 -6.17 5.21 -13.01
C GLN A 59 -6.99 4.04 -13.59
N ILE A 60 -7.19 2.96 -12.84
CA ILE A 60 -8.04 1.83 -13.24
C ILE A 60 -9.50 2.28 -13.41
N PHE A 61 -9.99 3.15 -12.53
CA PHE A 61 -11.36 3.69 -12.60
C PHE A 61 -11.52 4.80 -13.66
N GLY A 62 -10.42 5.32 -14.22
CA GLY A 62 -10.44 6.39 -15.21
C GLY A 62 -11.10 7.66 -14.67
N GLY A 63 -11.97 8.31 -15.45
CA GLY A 63 -12.67 9.53 -15.02
C GLY A 63 -13.52 9.34 -13.74
N ASN A 64 -14.06 8.13 -13.54
CA ASN A 64 -14.81 7.80 -12.33
C ASN A 64 -13.93 7.73 -11.08
N GLY A 65 -12.61 7.59 -11.23
CA GLY A 65 -11.66 7.55 -10.13
C GLY A 65 -11.53 8.86 -9.37
N PHE A 66 -12.02 9.97 -9.94
CA PHE A 66 -12.09 11.28 -9.31
C PHE A 66 -13.51 11.66 -8.84
N ASN A 67 -14.50 10.79 -9.06
CA ASN A 67 -15.87 11.02 -8.61
C ASN A 67 -16.03 10.52 -7.17
N THR A 68 -16.65 11.35 -6.32
CA THR A 68 -16.95 11.05 -4.91
C THR A 68 -17.92 9.88 -4.71
N GLU A 69 -18.63 9.44 -5.75
CA GLU A 69 -19.46 8.23 -5.72
C GLU A 69 -18.63 6.94 -5.60
N TYR A 70 -17.34 6.99 -5.97
CA TYR A 70 -16.41 5.88 -5.80
C TYR A 70 -15.41 6.18 -4.69
N PRO A 71 -15.10 5.22 -3.81
CA PRO A 71 -14.26 5.47 -2.63
C PRO A 71 -12.78 5.76 -2.98
N VAL A 72 -12.36 5.52 -4.22
CA VAL A 72 -10.96 5.52 -4.63
C VAL A 72 -10.31 6.90 -4.58
N GLU A 73 -11.04 7.98 -4.87
CA GLU A 73 -10.53 9.34 -4.73
C GLU A 73 -10.16 9.65 -3.28
N LYS A 74 -11.02 9.23 -2.35
CA LYS A 74 -10.85 9.46 -0.91
C LYS A 74 -9.65 8.67 -0.42
N LEU A 75 -9.54 7.40 -0.84
CA LEU A 75 -8.40 6.55 -0.48
C LEU A 75 -7.06 7.12 -1.00
N MET A 76 -7.03 7.72 -2.19
CA MET A 76 -5.85 8.41 -2.71
C MET A 76 -5.45 9.60 -1.85
N ARG A 77 -6.41 10.43 -1.42
CA ARG A 77 -6.14 11.56 -0.52
C ARG A 77 -5.68 11.09 0.87
N ASP A 78 -6.36 10.09 1.43
CA ASP A 78 -6.05 9.55 2.76
C ASP A 78 -4.67 8.89 2.79
N ALA A 79 -4.26 8.21 1.71
CA ALA A 79 -2.97 7.53 1.65
C ALA A 79 -1.78 8.48 1.86
N LYS A 80 -1.92 9.77 1.52
CA LYS A 80 -0.81 10.73 1.57
C LYS A 80 -0.24 10.94 2.96
N ILE A 81 -1.05 10.77 4.01
CA ILE A 81 -0.59 10.95 5.39
C ILE A 81 0.49 9.94 5.78
N TYR A 82 0.51 8.76 5.16
CA TYR A 82 1.47 7.70 5.51
C TYR A 82 2.90 7.96 4.99
N GLN A 83 3.06 8.88 4.04
CA GLN A 83 4.36 9.30 3.52
C GLN A 83 5.04 10.42 4.33
N VAL A 84 4.31 11.05 5.25
CA VAL A 84 4.85 12.09 6.14
C VAL A 84 5.52 11.44 7.35
#